data_AF-A0A1Q5JJ34-F1
#
_entry.id   AF-A0A1Q5JJ34-F1
#
_cell.length_a   1.000
_cell.length_b   1.000
_cell.length_c   1.000
_cell.angle_alpha   90.00
_cell.angle_beta   90.00
_cell.angle_gamma   90.00
#
_symmetry.space_group_name_H-M   'P 1'
#
loop_
_entity.id
_entity.type
_entity.pdbx_description
1 polymer ?
#
loop_
_entity_poly.entity_id
_entity_poly.type
_entity_poly.pdbx_seq_one_letter_code
_entity_poly.pdbx_strand_id
1 'polypeptide(L)'
;MVCDPDAPAIETMLTGLAKGQHLLLQRLTGHDEGDCFLQVLLADDTTYLVEHRTGTTAERHRTRSATQAEVHDAVLRWTADHGTVT
;
A
#
# COMPACT_ATOMS: atom_id res chain seq x y z
N MET A 1 5.68 -14.71 -2.79
CA MET A 1 6.01 -13.30 -3.09
C MET A 1 5.44 -13.01 -4.48
N VAL A 2 4.56 -12.02 -4.60
CA VAL A 2 3.95 -11.60 -5.87
C VAL A 2 4.67 -10.34 -6.32
N CYS A 3 5.11 -10.30 -7.58
CA CYS A 3 5.72 -9.12 -8.19
C CYS A 3 4.71 -8.49 -9.14
N ASP A 4 4.71 -7.15 -9.21
CA ASP A 4 3.85 -6.36 -10.10
C ASP A 4 2.38 -6.81 -10.11
N PRO A 5 1.70 -6.84 -8.94
CA PRO A 5 0.31 -7.28 -8.87
C PRO A 5 -0.58 -6.29 -9.63
N ASP A 6 -1.37 -6.82 -10.56
CA ASP A 6 -2.41 -6.07 -11.26
C ASP A 6 -3.61 -5.75 -10.35
N ALA A 7 -4.50 -4.87 -10.82
CA ALA A 7 -5.65 -4.39 -10.05
C ALA A 7 -6.55 -5.49 -9.44
N PRO A 8 -6.93 -6.57 -10.17
CA PRO A 8 -7.72 -7.65 -9.58
C PRO A 8 -6.92 -8.50 -8.59
N ALA A 9 -5.60 -8.67 -8.80
CA ALA A 9 -4.75 -9.30 -7.79
C ALA A 9 -4.74 -8.49 -6.48
N ILE A 10 -4.63 -7.17 -6.56
CA ILE A 10 -4.67 -6.27 -5.38
C ILE A 10 -6.03 -6.37 -4.67
N GLU A 11 -7.13 -6.37 -5.41
CA GLU A 11 -8.48 -6.55 -4.84
C GLU A 11 -8.61 -7.88 -4.07
N THR A 12 -8.11 -8.96 -4.66
CA THR A 12 -8.10 -10.29 -4.05
C THR A 12 -7.27 -10.29 -2.75
N MET A 13 -6.10 -9.66 -2.78
CA MET A 13 -5.23 -9.57 -1.60
C MET A 13 -5.88 -8.78 -0.46
N LEU A 14 -6.57 -7.67 -0.77
CA LEU A 14 -7.30 -6.87 0.22
C LEU A 14 -8.49 -7.63 0.80
N THR A 15 -9.25 -8.33 -0.04
CA THR A 15 -10.42 -9.12 0.38
C THR A 15 -10.02 -10.31 1.25
N GLY A 16 -8.81 -10.84 1.05
CA GLY A 16 -8.24 -11.93 1.83
C GLY A 16 -7.70 -11.52 3.20
N LEU A 17 -7.67 -10.23 3.56
CA LEU A 17 -7.19 -9.78 4.87
C LEU A 17 -8.21 -10.11 5.97
N ALA A 18 -7.75 -10.82 6.99
CA ALA A 18 -8.45 -10.92 8.26
C ALA A 18 -8.04 -9.77 9.21
N LYS A 19 -8.87 -9.54 10.23
CA LYS A 19 -8.61 -8.51 11.25
C LYS A 19 -7.22 -8.69 11.88
N GLY A 20 -6.45 -7.61 11.93
CA GLY A 20 -5.08 -7.59 12.42
C GLY A 20 -4.02 -7.99 11.40
N GLN A 21 -4.40 -8.48 10.21
CA GLN A 21 -3.45 -8.76 9.13
C GLN A 21 -3.14 -7.50 8.34
N HIS A 22 -1.94 -7.47 7.76
CA HIS A 22 -1.52 -6.43 6.86
C HIS A 22 -1.12 -6.96 5.50
N LEU A 23 -1.34 -6.13 4.49
CA LEU A 23 -0.77 -6.22 3.16
C LEU A 23 0.39 -5.22 3.10
N LEU A 24 1.58 -5.67 2.72
CA LEU A 24 2.76 -4.83 2.51
C LEU A 24 3.17 -4.88 1.04
N LEU A 25 3.19 -3.73 0.39
CA LEU A 25 3.76 -3.53 -0.94
C LEU A 25 5.06 -2.77 -0.79
N GLN A 26 6.12 -3.27 -1.43
CA GLN A 26 7.43 -2.65 -1.43
C GLN A 26 7.88 -2.46 -2.88
N ARG A 27 8.41 -1.27 -3.20
CA ARG A 27 9.07 -1.07 -4.50
C ARG A 27 10.48 -1.63 -4.42
N LEU A 28 10.83 -2.47 -5.38
CA LEU A 28 12.17 -3.03 -5.51
C LEU A 28 12.95 -2.20 -6.54
N THR A 29 13.48 -1.04 -6.13
CA THR A 29 14.41 -0.27 -6.96
C THR A 29 15.85 -0.69 -6.67
N GLY A 30 16.72 -0.63 -7.68
CA GLY A 30 18.06 -1.23 -7.66
C GLY A 30 19.11 -0.56 -6.78
N HIS A 31 18.75 0.41 -5.93
CA HIS A 31 19.69 1.13 -5.08
C HIS A 31 19.00 1.62 -3.82
N ASP A 32 19.34 1.05 -2.65
CA ASP A 32 19.12 1.56 -1.28
C ASP A 32 17.73 2.11 -0.86
N GLU A 33 16.68 2.10 -1.70
CA GLU A 33 15.36 2.62 -1.37
C GLU A 33 14.45 1.54 -0.74
N GLY A 34 15.00 0.79 0.22
CA GLY A 34 14.21 -0.11 1.09
C GLY A 34 13.14 0.62 1.90
N ASP A 35 13.09 1.96 1.82
CA ASP A 35 12.17 2.84 2.54
C ASP A 35 10.84 3.13 1.82
N CYS A 36 10.69 2.77 0.54
CA CYS A 36 9.45 3.01 -0.23
C CYS A 36 8.47 1.84 -0.12
N PHE A 37 7.60 1.88 0.88
CA PHE A 37 6.55 0.88 1.08
C PHE A 37 5.17 1.51 1.26
N LEU A 38 4.15 0.70 1.01
CA LEU A 38 2.78 0.92 1.42
C LEU A 38 2.29 -0.28 2.24
N GLN A 39 1.79 -0.02 3.43
CA GLN A 39 1.22 -1.00 4.34
C GLN A 39 -0.27 -0.70 4.53
N VAL A 40 -1.10 -1.72 4.34
CA VAL A 40 -2.53 -1.69 4.62
C VAL A 40 -2.81 -2.66 5.75
N LEU A 41 -3.35 -2.20 6.88
CA LEU A 41 -3.78 -3.03 8.00
C LEU A 41 -5.30 -3.00 8.12
N LEU A 42 -5.95 -4.16 8.15
CA LEU A 42 -7.36 -4.26 8.54
C LEU A 42 -7.45 -4.18 10.07
N ALA A 43 -7.68 -2.97 10.60
CA ALA A 43 -7.67 -2.71 12.04
C ALA A 43 -8.93 -3.25 12.73
N ASP A 44 -10.04 -3.23 12.01
CA ASP A 44 -11.35 -3.72 12.43
C ASP A 44 -12.14 -4.17 11.19
N ASP A 45 -13.29 -4.82 11.32
CA ASP A 45 -14.05 -5.48 10.24
C ASP A 45 -14.20 -4.65 8.95
N THR A 46 -14.26 -3.33 9.06
CA THR A 46 -14.39 -2.41 7.93
C THR A 46 -13.34 -1.31 7.88
N THR A 47 -12.53 -1.17 8.93
CA THR A 47 -11.60 -0.05 9.07
C THR A 47 -10.20 -0.46 8.62
N TYR A 48 -9.66 0.28 7.65
CA TYR A 48 -8.31 0.11 7.18
C TYR A 48 -7.40 1.25 7.65
N LEU A 49 -6.19 0.91 8.01
CA LEU A 49 -5.10 1.85 8.24
C LEU A 49 -4.13 1.71 7.07
N VAL A 50 -3.98 2.79 6.31
CA VAL A 50 -3.02 2.86 5.21
C VAL A 50 -1.86 3.71 5.67
N GLU A 51 -0.67 3.15 5.58
CA GLU A 51 0.57 3.83 5.85
C GLU A 51 1.46 3.70 4.64
N HIS A 52 2.09 4.79 4.22
CA HIS A 52 3.10 4.72 3.18
C HIS A 52 4.26 5.63 3.50
N ARG A 53 5.43 5.25 2.99
CA ARG A 53 6.62 6.09 2.95
C ARG A 53 6.98 6.37 1.50
N THR A 54 7.22 7.65 1.22
CA THR A 54 7.59 8.15 -0.11
C THR A 54 9.01 8.71 -0.04
N GLY A 55 9.91 8.09 -0.80
CA GLY A 55 11.25 8.61 -1.05
C GLY A 55 12.20 8.66 0.15
N THR A 56 13.40 9.15 -0.13
CA THR A 56 14.56 9.23 0.76
C THR A 56 14.39 10.18 1.95
N THR A 57 13.37 11.05 1.94
CA THR A 57 13.10 11.99 3.05
C THR A 57 12.46 11.34 4.27
N ALA A 58 12.19 10.03 4.24
CA ALA A 58 11.65 9.24 5.35
C ALA A 58 10.30 9.74 5.90
N GLU A 59 9.57 10.57 5.15
CA GLU A 59 8.27 11.07 5.56
C GLU A 59 7.24 9.94 5.60
N ARG A 60 6.65 9.73 6.77
CA ARG A 60 5.64 8.69 7.03
C ARG A 60 4.26 9.32 6.97
N HIS A 61 3.51 8.99 5.93
CA HIS A 61 2.09 9.35 5.83
C HIS A 61 1.23 8.21 6.33
N ARG A 62 0.29 8.53 7.22
CA ARG A 62 -0.69 7.57 7.75
C ARG A 62 -2.09 8.14 7.59
N THR A 63 -2.93 7.39 6.89
CA THR A 63 -4.33 7.71 6.65
C THR A 63 -5.20 6.59 7.20
N ARG A 64 -6.34 6.96 7.79
CA ARG A 64 -7.39 6.01 8.15
C ARG A 64 -8.45 6.06 7.06
N SER A 65 -8.71 4.91 6.44
CA SER A 65 -9.74 4.77 5.40
C SER A 65 -10.89 3.94 5.95
N ALA A 66 -12.11 4.37 5.66
CA ALA A 66 -13.31 3.75 6.20
C ALA A 66 -13.83 2.59 5.34
N THR A 67 -13.34 2.45 4.11
CA THR A 67 -13.83 1.42 3.17
C THR A 67 -12.71 0.74 2.39
N GLN A 68 -12.96 -0.50 1.96
CA GLN A 68 -12.05 -1.27 1.12
C GLN A 68 -11.83 -0.62 -0.26
N ALA A 69 -12.85 0.03 -0.82
CA ALA A 69 -12.77 0.68 -2.13
C ALA A 69 -11.79 1.87 -2.12
N GLU A 70 -11.83 2.71 -1.08
CA GLU A 70 -10.88 3.81 -0.92
C GLU A 70 -9.43 3.31 -0.78
N VAL A 71 -9.25 2.19 -0.08
CA VAL A 71 -7.94 1.56 0.10
C VAL A 71 -7.44 0.98 -1.21
N HIS A 72 -8.29 0.29 -1.98
CA HIS A 72 -7.96 -0.26 -3.28
C HIS A 72 -7.48 0.85 -4.24
N ASP A 73 -8.23 1.94 -4.33
CA ASP A 73 -7.88 3.11 -5.14
C ASP A 73 -6.58 3.79 -4.65
N ALA A 74 -6.35 3.89 -3.34
CA ALA A 74 -5.08 4.40 -2.79
C ALA A 74 -3.88 3.49 -3.14
N VAL A 75 -4.04 2.17 -3.04
CA VAL A 75 -3.00 1.21 -3.44
C VAL A 75 -2.71 1.33 -4.93
N LEU A 76 -3.75 1.42 -5.78
CA LEU A 76 -3.58 1.59 -7.22
C LEU A 76 -2.85 2.89 -7.59
N ARG A 77 -3.23 4.01 -6.98
CA ARG A 77 -2.51 5.28 -7.18
C ARG A 77 -1.06 5.15 -6.76
N TRP A 78 -0.77 4.53 -5.61
CA TRP A 78 0.59 4.30 -5.17
C TRP A 78 1.36 3.37 -6.12
N THR A 79 0.73 2.33 -6.70
CA THR A 79 1.43 1.48 -7.69
C THR A 79 1.70 2.20 -9.01
N ALA A 80 0.82 3.12 -9.43
CA ALA A 80 0.95 3.87 -10.68
C ALA A 80 1.86 5.12 -10.54
N ASP A 81 2.06 5.61 -9.32
CA ASP A 81 2.93 6.73 -9.01
C ASP A 81 4.39 6.34 -9.24
N HIS A 82 4.87 6.41 -10.47
CA HIS A 82 6.28 6.18 -10.79
C HIS A 82 7.13 7.39 -10.44
N GLY A 83 7.02 7.94 -9.22
CA GLY A 83 7.85 9.02 -8.71
C GLY A 83 8.19 10.07 -9.77
N THR A 84 7.22 10.86 -10.21
CA THR A 84 7.54 12.05 -11.02
C THR A 84 8.27 13.04 -10.15
N VAL A 85 9.60 12.87 -10.07
CA VAL A 85 10.52 13.94 -9.72
C VAL A 85 10.36 15.00 -10.81
N THR A 86 9.62 16.06 -10.48
CA THR A 86 9.56 17.27 -11.30
C THR A 86 10.29 18.38 -10.56
#